data_AF-A0A8S9LFG0-F1
#
_entry.id   AF-A0A8S9LFG0-F1
#
_cell.length_a   1.000
_cell.length_b   1.000
_cell.length_c   1.000
_cell.angle_alpha   90.00
_cell.angle_beta   90.00
_cell.angle_gamma   90.00
#
_symmetry.space_group_name_H-M   'P 1'
#
loop_
_entity.id
_entity.type
_entity.pdbx_description
1 polymer ?
#
loop_
_entity_poly.entity_id
_entity_poly.type
_entity_poly.pdbx_seq_one_letter_code
_entity_poly.pdbx_strand_id
1 'polypeptide(L)'
;MAPIIPFQSLSNLLHLMVAKCATFVGTVTYMSPERIRNDGYSYPADIWSLGLALFECGTGEFPYIANEGPVNLMLQILDDSSPTPSKQEFSPEFCSFIDACLQKDADARPTADQLLSHPFITKHEKESVDLASFVRSIFDPTQRLKDIADMLTIHYYSLFDGYDDLWHHTRSLYTETSVFSYSGKQYTGSTEILSQLSNIRNTLAGDSPSEKLVHVVEKLQCKPHGVGGVMIRAIGSFIVGNQFLICGDGVQAEGLPSFKDLGFDLGTRRVGRFQEQFVVESGDLIGRYFIAKQELYITN
;
A
#
# COMPACT_ATOMS: atom_id res chain seq x y z
N MET A 1 -22.50 16.11 12.58
CA MET A 1 -23.09 14.77 12.44
C MET A 1 -22.29 14.07 11.33
N ALA A 2 -21.12 13.55 11.68
CA ALA A 2 -20.26 12.84 10.74
C ALA A 2 -20.65 11.35 10.79
N PRO A 3 -20.78 10.67 9.64
CA PRO A 3 -21.23 9.29 9.61
C PRO A 3 -20.18 8.38 10.25
N ILE A 4 -20.66 7.48 11.10
CA ILE A 4 -19.91 6.35 11.65
C ILE A 4 -19.30 5.61 10.46
N ILE A 5 -17.97 5.57 10.38
CA ILE A 5 -17.27 4.82 9.35
C ILE A 5 -17.68 3.34 9.54
N PRO A 6 -18.30 2.70 8.53
CA PRO A 6 -18.79 1.34 8.67
C PRO A 6 -17.64 0.38 8.96
N PHE A 7 -17.90 -0.63 9.80
CA PHE A 7 -16.98 -1.68 10.26
C PHE A 7 -16.16 -2.34 9.11
N GLN A 8 -16.65 -2.28 7.88
CA GLN A 8 -15.97 -2.72 6.66
C GLN A 8 -14.67 -1.94 6.33
N SER A 9 -14.55 -0.66 6.69
CA SER A 9 -13.32 0.11 6.45
C SER A 9 -12.19 -0.24 7.41
N LEU A 10 -12.52 -0.65 8.64
CA LEU A 10 -11.55 -1.20 9.60
C LEU A 10 -11.04 -2.57 9.12
N SER A 11 -11.93 -3.39 8.56
CA SER A 11 -11.55 -4.67 7.93
C SER A 11 -10.56 -4.50 6.78
N ASN A 12 -10.70 -3.47 5.94
CA ASN A 12 -9.74 -3.19 4.86
C ASN A 12 -8.38 -2.70 5.37
N LEU A 13 -8.36 -1.94 6.46
CA LEU A 13 -7.12 -1.49 7.11
C LEU A 13 -6.40 -2.67 7.77
N LEU A 14 -7.17 -3.59 8.38
CA LEU A 14 -6.69 -4.88 8.85
C LEU A 14 -6.16 -5.73 7.68
N HIS A 15 -6.84 -5.75 6.53
CA HIS A 15 -6.43 -6.52 5.34
C HIS A 15 -5.13 -6.01 4.72
N LEU A 16 -4.88 -4.69 4.79
CA LEU A 16 -3.62 -4.05 4.42
C LEU A 16 -2.47 -4.39 5.39
N MET A 17 -2.76 -4.54 6.69
CA MET A 17 -1.78 -5.04 7.67
C MET A 17 -1.49 -6.53 7.45
N VAL A 18 -2.52 -7.34 7.22
CA VAL A 18 -2.43 -8.80 6.99
C VAL A 18 -1.63 -9.12 5.72
N ALA A 19 -1.74 -8.31 4.65
CA ALA A 19 -0.99 -8.52 3.42
C ALA A 19 0.54 -8.37 3.57
N LYS A 20 1.02 -7.70 4.63
CA LYS A 20 2.45 -7.58 4.96
C LYS A 20 2.99 -8.73 5.82
N CYS A 21 2.14 -9.64 6.29
CA CYS A 21 2.50 -10.74 7.20
C CYS A 21 2.72 -12.10 6.50
N ALA A 22 3.22 -12.10 5.25
CA ALA A 22 3.42 -13.33 4.46
C ALA A 22 4.76 -14.04 4.72
N THR A 23 5.20 -14.13 5.98
CA THR A 23 6.27 -15.06 6.39
C THR A 23 5.78 -15.86 7.60
N PHE A 24 6.21 -17.13 7.73
CA PHE A 24 5.80 -18.06 8.79
C PHE A 24 5.94 -17.51 10.23
N VAL A 25 6.72 -16.44 10.41
CA VAL A 25 6.92 -15.69 11.66
C VAL A 25 5.77 -14.69 11.94
N GLY A 26 5.13 -14.14 10.90
CA GLY A 26 4.09 -13.11 11.03
C GLY A 26 2.78 -13.58 11.68
N THR A 27 2.52 -14.89 11.74
CA THR A 27 1.28 -15.42 12.34
C THR A 27 1.37 -15.62 13.85
N VAL A 28 2.57 -15.71 14.44
CA VAL A 28 2.73 -16.01 15.88
C VAL A 28 2.88 -14.77 16.76
N THR A 29 3.28 -13.62 16.19
CA THR A 29 3.64 -12.43 16.98
C THR A 29 2.52 -11.92 17.88
N TYR A 30 1.27 -11.98 17.41
CA TYR A 30 0.10 -11.51 18.17
C TYR A 30 -0.75 -12.65 18.72
N MET A 31 -0.23 -13.88 18.75
CA MET A 31 -0.98 -15.07 19.17
C MET A 31 -1.20 -15.06 20.69
N SER A 32 -2.39 -15.47 21.11
CA SER A 32 -2.75 -15.57 22.52
C SER A 32 -2.20 -16.83 23.20
N PRO A 33 -2.05 -16.84 24.55
CA PRO A 33 -1.49 -17.98 25.28
C PRO A 33 -2.23 -19.32 25.06
N GLU A 34 -3.56 -19.29 25.07
CA GLU A 34 -4.44 -20.45 24.81
C GLU A 34 -4.31 -20.95 23.37
N ARG A 35 -4.10 -20.03 22.41
CA ARG A 35 -3.89 -20.41 21.01
C ARG A 35 -2.57 -21.14 20.82
N ILE A 36 -1.52 -20.74 21.55
CA ILE A 36 -0.22 -21.41 21.57
C ILE A 36 -0.33 -22.80 22.22
N ARG A 37 -1.16 -22.94 23.27
CA ARG A 37 -1.46 -24.24 23.91
C ARG A 37 -2.35 -25.16 23.06
N ASN A 38 -2.82 -24.69 21.90
CA ASN A 38 -3.75 -25.38 21.02
C ASN A 38 -5.12 -25.64 21.66
N ASP A 39 -5.53 -24.79 22.61
CA ASP A 39 -6.91 -24.70 23.02
C ASP A 39 -7.71 -24.09 21.85
N GLY A 40 -8.92 -24.60 21.61
CA GLY A 40 -9.70 -24.28 20.40
C GLY A 40 -9.84 -22.78 20.11
N TYR A 41 -10.04 -22.43 18.84
CA TYR A 41 -10.20 -21.04 18.40
C TYR A 41 -11.33 -20.35 19.18
N SER A 42 -11.06 -19.18 19.78
CA SER A 42 -12.01 -18.46 20.63
C SER A 42 -11.92 -16.95 20.41
N TYR A 43 -13.06 -16.26 20.48
CA TYR A 43 -13.15 -14.79 20.40
C TYR A 43 -12.25 -14.02 21.39
N PRO A 44 -11.97 -14.52 22.61
CA PRO A 44 -10.96 -13.92 23.50
C PRO A 44 -9.56 -13.81 22.89
N ALA A 45 -9.17 -14.70 21.97
CA ALA A 45 -7.86 -14.66 21.33
C ALA A 45 -7.65 -13.35 20.55
N ASP A 46 -8.68 -12.86 19.85
CA ASP A 46 -8.62 -11.61 19.10
C ASP A 46 -8.50 -10.40 20.04
N ILE A 47 -9.07 -10.47 21.25
CA ILE A 47 -8.92 -9.44 22.29
C ILE A 47 -7.47 -9.32 22.77
N TRP A 48 -6.77 -10.45 22.91
CA TRP A 48 -5.34 -10.45 23.21
C TRP A 48 -4.52 -9.79 22.09
N SER A 49 -4.77 -10.19 20.84
CA SER A 49 -4.07 -9.61 19.68
C SER A 49 -4.32 -8.10 19.58
N LEU A 50 -5.54 -7.64 19.86
CA LEU A 50 -5.87 -6.22 19.94
C LEU A 50 -5.06 -5.50 21.03
N GLY A 51 -4.97 -6.10 22.23
CA GLY A 51 -4.19 -5.54 23.34
C GLY A 51 -2.72 -5.35 22.99
N LEU A 52 -2.10 -6.34 22.34
CA LEU A 52 -0.70 -6.26 21.90
C LEU A 52 -0.50 -5.18 20.81
N ALA A 53 -1.40 -5.12 19.83
CA ALA A 53 -1.34 -4.11 18.77
C ALA A 53 -1.48 -2.69 19.33
N LEU A 54 -2.40 -2.47 20.28
CA LEU A 54 -2.57 -1.17 20.93
C LEU A 54 -1.40 -0.82 21.84
N PHE A 55 -0.82 -1.79 22.56
CA PHE A 55 0.41 -1.59 23.33
C PHE A 55 1.52 -1.06 22.40
N GLU A 56 1.81 -1.79 21.33
CA GLU A 56 2.87 -1.44 20.37
C GLU A 56 2.60 -0.09 19.69
N CYS A 57 1.35 0.21 19.32
CA CYS A 57 0.99 1.52 18.77
C CYS A 57 1.18 2.65 19.79
N GLY A 58 0.93 2.39 21.07
CA GLY A 58 1.06 3.37 22.14
C GLY A 58 2.50 3.64 22.54
N THR A 59 3.32 2.59 22.67
CA THR A 59 4.73 2.68 23.11
C THR A 59 5.71 2.87 21.95
N GLY A 60 5.31 2.52 20.73
CA GLY A 60 6.19 2.44 19.56
C GLY A 60 7.04 1.17 19.51
N GLU A 61 6.91 0.27 20.50
CA GLU A 61 7.72 -0.94 20.64
C GLU A 61 6.86 -2.15 21.01
N PHE A 62 7.08 -3.27 20.33
CA PHE A 62 6.43 -4.53 20.66
C PHE A 62 6.94 -5.04 22.03
N PRO A 63 6.05 -5.46 22.96
CA PRO A 63 6.40 -5.72 24.35
C PRO A 63 7.30 -6.93 24.60
N TYR A 64 7.51 -7.79 23.60
CA TYR A 64 8.31 -9.01 23.72
C TYR A 64 9.49 -9.01 22.74
N ILE A 65 10.48 -9.85 23.04
CA ILE A 65 11.67 -10.00 22.21
C ILE A 65 11.36 -10.97 21.06
N ALA A 66 10.96 -10.44 19.91
CA ALA A 66 10.53 -11.23 18.75
C ALA A 66 11.69 -11.68 17.82
N ASN A 67 12.89 -11.10 17.96
CA ASN A 67 14.05 -11.35 17.07
C ASN A 67 14.84 -12.62 17.43
N GLU A 68 14.56 -13.27 18.57
CA GLU A 68 15.20 -14.52 19.02
C GLU A 68 14.49 -15.79 18.50
N GLY A 69 13.49 -15.63 17.63
CA GLY A 69 12.77 -16.71 16.97
C GLY A 69 11.43 -17.07 17.62
N PRO A 70 10.56 -17.78 16.88
CA PRO A 70 9.14 -17.94 17.24
C PRO A 70 8.92 -18.77 18.51
N VAL A 71 9.79 -19.73 18.82
CA VAL A 71 9.68 -20.56 20.02
C VAL A 71 9.94 -19.73 21.28
N ASN A 72 10.96 -18.87 21.27
CA ASN A 72 11.27 -18.01 22.41
C ASN A 72 10.15 -17.00 22.68
N LEU A 73 9.57 -16.43 21.62
CA LEU A 73 8.43 -15.55 21.73
C LEU A 73 7.21 -16.26 22.34
N MET A 74 6.92 -17.48 21.91
CA MET A 74 5.84 -18.28 22.50
C MET A 74 6.06 -18.54 24.00
N LEU A 75 7.29 -18.83 24.41
CA LEU A 75 7.63 -19.02 25.82
C LEU A 75 7.42 -17.73 26.63
N GLN A 76 7.88 -16.58 26.13
CA GLN A 76 7.63 -15.29 26.79
C GLN A 76 6.12 -15.02 26.97
N ILE A 77 5.33 -15.24 25.91
CA ILE A 77 3.86 -15.09 25.96
C ILE A 77 3.25 -16.04 27.00
N LEU A 78 3.73 -17.27 27.11
CA LEU A 78 3.21 -18.29 28.03
C LEU A 78 3.64 -18.09 29.48
N ASP A 79 4.88 -17.67 29.73
CA ASP A 79 5.53 -17.77 31.05
C ASP A 79 5.79 -16.41 31.72
N ASP A 80 6.12 -15.35 30.96
CA ASP A 80 6.44 -14.04 31.55
C ASP A 80 5.21 -13.31 32.10
N SER A 81 5.38 -12.26 32.90
CA SER A 81 4.24 -11.41 33.26
C SER A 81 3.64 -10.75 32.01
N SER A 82 2.32 -10.60 31.97
CA SER A 82 1.67 -9.80 30.92
C SER A 82 2.24 -8.38 30.89
N PRO A 83 2.46 -7.79 29.71
CA PRO A 83 3.05 -6.48 29.61
C PRO A 83 2.03 -5.41 29.97
N THR A 84 2.48 -4.38 30.67
CA THR A 84 1.67 -3.23 31.10
C THR A 84 2.38 -1.93 30.72
N PRO A 85 1.71 -0.97 30.05
CA PRO A 85 2.32 0.32 29.71
C PRO A 85 2.74 1.12 30.95
N SER A 86 3.72 2.02 30.79
CA SER A 86 4.19 2.88 31.88
C SER A 86 3.08 3.80 32.40
N LYS A 87 2.71 3.65 33.68
CA LYS A 87 1.70 4.50 34.35
C LYS A 87 2.12 5.98 34.48
N GLN A 88 3.39 6.29 34.20
CA GLN A 88 3.90 7.67 34.21
C GLN A 88 3.70 8.36 32.85
N GLU A 89 3.70 7.59 31.76
CA GLU A 89 3.64 8.10 30.39
C GLU A 89 2.24 8.00 29.80
N PHE A 90 1.45 7.02 30.24
CA PHE A 90 0.13 6.72 29.69
C PHE A 90 -0.99 7.01 30.69
N SER A 91 -2.19 7.26 30.17
CA SER A 91 -3.36 7.51 30.99
C SER A 91 -3.76 6.25 31.78
N PRO A 92 -4.30 6.40 33.00
CA PRO A 92 -4.78 5.27 33.78
C PRO A 92 -5.84 4.44 33.02
N GLU A 93 -6.68 5.09 32.22
CA GLU A 93 -7.69 4.43 31.41
C GLU A 93 -7.07 3.58 30.30
N PHE A 94 -6.03 4.07 29.62
CA PHE A 94 -5.31 3.29 28.61
C PHE A 94 -4.60 2.08 29.25
N CYS A 95 -3.85 2.28 30.33
CA CYS A 95 -3.20 1.19 31.05
C CYS A 95 -4.22 0.13 31.46
N SER A 96 -5.35 0.53 32.06
CA SER A 96 -6.39 -0.42 32.48
C SER A 96 -7.04 -1.17 31.31
N PHE A 97 -7.20 -0.54 30.14
CA PHE A 97 -7.72 -1.19 28.95
C PHE A 97 -6.75 -2.26 28.43
N ILE A 98 -5.46 -1.94 28.36
CA ILE A 98 -4.41 -2.87 27.93
C ILE A 98 -4.30 -4.04 28.92
N ASP A 99 -4.29 -3.75 30.22
CA ASP A 99 -4.26 -4.78 31.26
C ASP A 99 -5.47 -5.72 31.17
N ALA A 100 -6.65 -5.21 30.84
CA ALA A 100 -7.85 -6.03 30.64
C ALA A 100 -7.74 -6.93 29.39
N CYS A 101 -7.17 -6.41 28.29
CA CYS A 101 -6.99 -7.18 27.06
C CYS A 101 -5.91 -8.27 27.20
N LEU A 102 -4.85 -7.99 27.97
CA LEU A 102 -3.67 -8.86 28.10
C LEU A 102 -3.73 -9.78 29.32
N GLN A 103 -4.92 -10.22 29.71
CA GLN A 103 -5.08 -11.29 30.68
C GLN A 103 -4.71 -12.64 30.06
N LYS A 104 -3.80 -13.38 30.71
CA LYS A 104 -3.38 -14.70 30.21
C LYS A 104 -4.53 -15.72 30.22
N ASP A 105 -5.36 -15.67 31.24
CA ASP A 105 -6.60 -16.44 31.29
C ASP A 105 -7.60 -15.87 30.28
N ALA A 106 -8.03 -16.70 29.34
CA ALA A 106 -8.96 -16.33 28.28
C ALA A 106 -10.36 -16.01 28.82
N ASP A 107 -10.79 -16.69 29.89
CA ASP A 107 -12.11 -16.48 30.48
C ASP A 107 -12.17 -15.21 31.34
N ALA A 108 -11.01 -14.73 31.79
CA ALA A 108 -10.87 -13.46 32.50
C ALA A 108 -10.84 -12.24 31.56
N ARG A 109 -10.62 -12.45 30.26
CA ARG A 109 -10.66 -11.35 29.27
C ARG A 109 -12.10 -10.88 29.05
N PRO A 110 -12.33 -9.57 28.98
CA PRO A 110 -13.64 -9.05 28.61
C PRO A 110 -13.97 -9.37 27.15
N THR A 111 -15.26 -9.48 26.85
CA THR A 111 -15.74 -9.55 25.47
C THR A 111 -15.60 -8.20 24.76
N ALA A 112 -15.67 -8.19 23.43
CA ALA A 112 -15.67 -6.96 22.65
C ALA A 112 -16.78 -5.98 23.11
N ASP A 113 -17.98 -6.48 23.39
CA ASP A 113 -19.10 -5.67 23.88
C ASP A 113 -18.80 -5.02 25.24
N GLN A 114 -18.12 -5.74 26.13
CA GLN A 114 -17.69 -5.20 27.42
C GLN A 114 -16.61 -4.13 27.25
N LEU A 115 -15.67 -4.33 26.33
CA LEU A 115 -14.61 -3.36 26.02
C LEU A 115 -15.15 -2.07 25.38
N LEU A 116 -16.22 -2.15 24.58
CA LEU A 116 -16.89 -0.96 24.04
C LEU A 116 -17.42 -0.04 25.15
N SER A 117 -17.76 -0.62 26.31
CA SER A 117 -18.21 0.13 27.49
C SER A 117 -17.07 0.60 28.40
N HIS A 118 -15.81 0.30 28.05
CA HIS A 118 -14.66 0.64 28.89
C HIS A 118 -14.42 2.17 28.94
N PRO A 119 -13.96 2.74 30.07
CA PRO A 119 -13.68 4.17 30.20
C PRO A 119 -12.74 4.73 29.13
N PHE A 120 -11.74 3.94 28.70
CA PHE A 120 -10.85 4.31 27.60
C PHE A 120 -11.61 4.60 26.29
N ILE A 121 -12.53 3.72 25.88
CA ILE A 121 -13.29 3.88 24.63
C ILE A 121 -14.33 5.00 24.77
N THR A 122 -15.12 4.96 25.84
CA THR A 122 -16.23 5.91 26.06
C THR A 122 -15.76 7.35 26.23
N LYS A 123 -14.56 7.58 26.78
CA LYS A 123 -13.94 8.91 26.87
C LYS A 123 -13.65 9.53 25.51
N HIS A 124 -13.15 8.72 24.56
CA HIS A 124 -12.76 9.16 23.22
C HIS A 124 -13.88 9.04 22.18
N GLU A 125 -15.03 8.43 22.51
CA GLU A 125 -16.17 8.22 21.60
C GLU A 125 -16.70 9.52 20.97
N LYS A 126 -16.66 10.63 21.72
CA LYS A 126 -17.16 11.94 21.29
C LYS A 126 -16.05 12.90 20.86
N GLU A 127 -14.79 12.47 20.95
CA GLU A 127 -13.65 13.29 20.55
C GLU A 127 -13.49 13.26 19.03
N SER A 128 -13.48 14.45 18.43
CA SER A 128 -13.21 14.63 17.00
C SER A 128 -11.70 14.74 16.80
N VAL A 129 -11.03 13.61 16.61
CA VAL A 129 -9.62 13.58 16.20
C VAL A 129 -9.54 13.59 14.67
N ASP A 130 -8.87 14.59 14.10
CA ASP A 130 -8.58 14.61 12.65
C ASP A 130 -7.40 13.66 12.35
N LEU A 131 -7.73 12.37 12.29
CA LEU A 131 -6.77 11.32 11.98
C LEU A 131 -6.15 11.51 10.59
N ALA A 132 -6.90 12.08 9.64
CA ALA A 132 -6.40 12.35 8.29
C ALA A 132 -5.29 13.41 8.32
N SER A 133 -5.46 14.49 9.09
CA SER A 133 -4.41 15.49 9.28
C SER A 133 -3.20 14.92 10.02
N PHE A 134 -3.41 14.17 11.10
CA PHE A 134 -2.33 13.53 11.85
C PHE A 134 -1.50 12.61 10.95
N VAL A 135 -2.15 11.72 10.19
CA VAL A 135 -1.43 10.78 9.33
C VAL A 135 -0.71 11.49 8.19
N ARG A 136 -1.30 12.55 7.60
CA ARG A 136 -0.60 13.39 6.62
C ARG A 136 0.64 14.08 7.21
N SER A 137 0.64 14.40 8.50
CA SER A 137 1.78 15.04 9.18
C SER A 137 2.93 14.08 9.47
N ILE A 138 2.62 12.78 9.60
CA ILE A 138 3.62 11.72 9.85
C ILE A 138 4.11 11.09 8.55
N PHE A 139 3.31 11.15 7.48
CA PHE A 139 3.67 10.57 6.19
C PHE A 139 4.85 11.30 5.56
N ASP A 140 5.96 10.58 5.38
CA ASP A 140 7.11 11.07 4.62
C ASP A 140 6.70 11.34 3.16
N PRO A 141 6.86 12.58 2.65
CA PRO A 141 6.64 12.89 1.24
C PRO A 141 7.40 11.96 0.29
N THR A 142 8.56 11.44 0.71
CA THR A 142 9.39 10.50 -0.04
C THR A 142 8.72 9.13 -0.15
N GLN A 143 8.11 8.64 0.93
CA GLN A 143 7.36 7.38 0.93
C GLN A 143 6.13 7.49 0.01
N ARG A 144 5.44 8.63 0.04
CA ARG A 144 4.34 8.90 -0.90
C ARG A 144 4.79 8.87 -2.36
N LEU A 145 5.93 9.46 -2.68
CA LEU A 145 6.48 9.39 -4.04
C LEU A 145 6.84 7.95 -4.44
N LYS A 146 7.35 7.15 -3.50
CA LYS A 146 7.62 5.73 -3.70
C LYS A 146 6.35 4.94 -4.01
N ASP A 147 5.29 5.12 -3.22
CA ASP A 147 4.02 4.43 -3.43
C ASP A 147 3.39 4.79 -4.79
N ILE A 148 3.49 6.06 -5.19
CA ILE A 148 3.02 6.52 -6.52
C ILE A 148 3.90 5.94 -7.63
N ALA A 149 5.22 5.85 -7.42
CA ALA A 149 6.14 5.24 -8.38
C ALA A 149 5.84 3.74 -8.56
N ASP A 150 5.61 3.00 -7.48
CA ASP A 150 5.22 1.60 -7.51
C ASP A 150 3.87 1.42 -8.24
N MET A 151 2.89 2.29 -7.93
CA MET A 151 1.58 2.32 -8.59
C MET A 151 1.69 2.54 -10.11
N LEU A 152 2.45 3.55 -10.55
CA LEU A 152 2.64 3.82 -11.98
C LEU A 152 3.47 2.74 -12.66
N THR A 153 4.44 2.14 -11.96
CA THR A 153 5.23 1.02 -12.49
C THR A 153 4.32 -0.17 -12.78
N ILE A 154 3.41 -0.51 -11.85
CA ILE A 154 2.40 -1.55 -12.08
C ILE A 154 1.51 -1.18 -13.26
N HIS A 155 1.07 0.07 -13.35
CA HIS A 155 0.26 0.54 -14.48
C HIS A 155 0.97 0.33 -15.82
N TYR A 156 2.22 0.79 -15.95
CA TYR A 156 3.00 0.63 -17.18
C TYR A 156 3.29 -0.83 -17.50
N TYR A 157 3.70 -1.62 -16.51
CA TYR A 157 3.97 -3.04 -16.70
C TYR A 157 2.71 -3.78 -17.18
N SER A 158 1.57 -3.53 -16.53
CA SER A 158 0.29 -4.18 -16.87
C SER A 158 -0.21 -3.80 -18.27
N LEU A 159 0.05 -2.55 -18.71
CA LEU A 159 -0.36 -2.06 -20.01
C LEU A 159 0.38 -2.72 -21.18
N PHE A 160 1.61 -3.22 -21.00
CA PHE A 160 2.44 -3.69 -22.13
C PHE A 160 2.96 -5.12 -22.00
N ASP A 161 3.12 -5.66 -20.78
CA ASP A 161 3.65 -7.02 -20.54
C ASP A 161 2.77 -7.85 -19.58
N GLY A 162 1.67 -7.28 -19.07
CA GLY A 162 0.81 -7.91 -18.07
C GLY A 162 -0.10 -9.00 -18.64
N TYR A 163 -0.11 -10.17 -17.98
CA TYR A 163 -1.18 -11.16 -18.12
C TYR A 163 -2.53 -10.55 -17.71
N ASP A 164 -3.63 -11.02 -18.32
CA ASP A 164 -4.98 -10.48 -18.08
C ASP A 164 -5.40 -10.50 -16.59
N ASP A 165 -4.84 -11.39 -15.76
CA ASP A 165 -5.10 -11.42 -14.32
C ASP A 165 -4.55 -10.19 -13.56
N LEU A 166 -3.41 -9.65 -13.99
CA LEU A 166 -2.81 -8.43 -13.40
C LEU A 166 -3.62 -7.19 -13.80
N TRP A 167 -4.26 -7.23 -14.98
CA TRP A 167 -5.09 -6.17 -15.54
C TRP A 167 -6.30 -5.81 -14.64
N HIS A 168 -6.82 -6.79 -13.90
CA HIS A 168 -7.91 -6.56 -12.93
C HIS A 168 -7.49 -5.63 -11.79
N HIS A 169 -6.23 -5.66 -11.38
CA HIS A 169 -5.70 -4.79 -10.32
C HIS A 169 -5.53 -3.35 -10.81
N THR A 170 -5.19 -3.17 -12.09
CA THR A 170 -5.09 -1.85 -12.74
C THR A 170 -6.42 -1.09 -12.73
N ARG A 171 -7.57 -1.79 -12.71
CA ARG A 171 -8.90 -1.17 -12.54
C ARG A 171 -8.99 -0.34 -11.27
N SER A 172 -8.36 -0.80 -10.18
CA SER A 172 -8.41 -0.13 -8.88
C SER A 172 -7.67 1.22 -8.85
N LEU A 173 -6.86 1.50 -9.87
CA LEU A 173 -6.15 2.77 -10.04
C LEU A 173 -7.06 3.88 -10.59
N TYR A 174 -8.21 3.52 -11.17
CA TYR A 174 -9.17 4.45 -11.74
C TYR A 174 -10.48 4.42 -10.94
N THR A 175 -11.14 5.57 -10.89
CA THR A 175 -12.46 5.77 -10.27
C THR A 175 -13.49 6.05 -11.35
N GLU A 176 -14.78 6.07 -11.00
CA GLU A 176 -15.85 6.44 -11.93
C GLU A 176 -15.77 7.90 -12.40
N THR A 177 -15.06 8.76 -11.66
CA THR A 177 -14.79 10.16 -12.02
C THR A 177 -13.46 10.35 -12.75
N SER A 178 -12.66 9.30 -12.90
CA SER A 178 -11.38 9.39 -13.61
C SER A 178 -11.60 9.66 -15.09
N VAL A 179 -10.70 10.45 -15.69
CA VAL A 179 -10.78 10.81 -17.11
C VAL A 179 -9.49 10.45 -17.83
N PHE A 180 -9.59 9.66 -18.90
CA PHE A 180 -8.51 9.37 -19.84
C PHE A 180 -8.72 10.12 -21.16
N SER A 181 -7.68 10.76 -21.68
CA SER A 181 -7.70 11.43 -22.98
C SER A 181 -6.65 10.86 -23.91
N TYR A 182 -7.08 10.46 -25.11
CA TYR A 182 -6.20 9.98 -26.17
C TYR A 182 -6.75 10.38 -27.54
N SER A 183 -5.89 10.89 -28.42
CA SER A 183 -6.24 11.27 -29.80
C SER A 183 -7.46 12.22 -29.89
N GLY A 184 -7.56 13.17 -28.96
CA GLY A 184 -8.66 14.16 -28.89
C GLY A 184 -10.00 13.60 -28.38
N LYS A 185 -10.07 12.32 -28.01
CA LYS A 185 -11.24 11.69 -27.39
C LYS A 185 -11.03 11.56 -25.88
N GLN A 186 -12.13 11.60 -25.14
CA GLN A 186 -12.16 11.40 -23.69
C GLN A 186 -12.97 10.16 -23.35
N TYR A 187 -12.51 9.46 -22.32
CA TYR A 187 -13.11 8.25 -21.77
C TYR A 187 -13.19 8.41 -20.27
N THR A 188 -14.35 8.08 -19.68
CA THR A 188 -14.61 8.36 -18.27
C THR A 188 -14.96 7.07 -17.54
N GLY A 189 -14.43 6.92 -16.34
CA GLY A 189 -14.70 5.75 -15.50
C GLY A 189 -13.78 4.58 -15.81
N SER A 190 -13.58 3.75 -14.78
CA SER A 190 -12.57 2.69 -14.77
C SER A 190 -12.70 1.69 -15.93
N THR A 191 -13.93 1.38 -16.33
CA THR A 191 -14.20 0.37 -17.37
C THR A 191 -13.92 0.87 -18.79
N GLU A 192 -14.38 2.08 -19.13
CA GLU A 192 -14.12 2.66 -20.46
C GLU A 192 -12.63 2.92 -20.66
N ILE A 193 -11.98 3.47 -19.63
CA ILE A 193 -10.55 3.77 -19.65
C ILE A 193 -9.74 2.49 -19.92
N LEU A 194 -9.98 1.43 -19.15
CA LEU A 194 -9.28 0.16 -19.35
C LEU A 194 -9.53 -0.43 -20.73
N SER A 195 -10.77 -0.40 -21.22
CA SER A 195 -11.08 -0.90 -22.56
C SER A 195 -10.25 -0.18 -23.63
N GLN A 196 -10.09 1.14 -23.51
CA GLN A 196 -9.31 1.92 -24.47
C GLN A 196 -7.81 1.72 -24.32
N LEU A 197 -7.31 1.62 -23.09
CA LEU A 197 -5.92 1.26 -22.84
C LEU A 197 -5.58 -0.12 -23.43
N SER A 198 -6.49 -1.10 -23.30
CA SER A 198 -6.34 -2.42 -23.96
C SER A 198 -6.35 -2.30 -25.49
N ASN A 199 -7.19 -1.45 -26.08
CA ASN A 199 -7.18 -1.22 -27.53
C ASN A 199 -5.86 -0.59 -28.00
N ILE A 200 -5.32 0.37 -27.26
CA ILE A 200 -4.04 1.01 -27.54
C ILE A 200 -2.92 -0.04 -27.46
N ARG A 201 -2.90 -0.85 -26.40
CA ARG A 201 -1.96 -1.98 -26.24
C ARG A 201 -1.97 -2.89 -27.47
N ASN A 202 -3.16 -3.36 -27.86
CA ASN A 202 -3.30 -4.29 -29.00
C ASN A 202 -2.86 -3.63 -30.32
N THR A 203 -3.13 -2.33 -30.49
CA THR A 203 -2.72 -1.56 -31.68
C THR A 203 -1.20 -1.43 -31.75
N LEU A 204 -0.53 -1.17 -30.61
CA LEU A 204 0.92 -1.01 -30.55
C LEU A 204 1.67 -2.36 -30.66
N ALA A 205 1.05 -3.46 -30.24
CA ALA A 205 1.63 -4.80 -30.31
C ALA A 205 1.64 -5.38 -31.74
N GLY A 206 0.67 -5.02 -32.60
CA GLY A 206 0.59 -5.49 -33.98
C GLY A 206 0.24 -6.98 -34.15
N ASP A 207 0.35 -7.52 -35.38
CA ASP A 207 -0.16 -8.83 -35.80
C ASP A 207 0.88 -9.99 -35.86
N SER A 208 2.15 -9.86 -35.38
CA SER A 208 3.18 -10.92 -35.53
C SER A 208 4.36 -10.84 -34.54
N PRO A 209 5.14 -11.93 -34.30
CA PRO A 209 5.65 -12.25 -32.95
C PRO A 209 7.10 -11.85 -32.62
N SER A 210 7.37 -11.77 -31.31
CA SER A 210 8.63 -12.02 -30.56
C SER A 210 9.54 -10.87 -30.13
N GLU A 211 9.32 -9.63 -30.58
CA GLU A 211 10.03 -8.48 -29.99
C GLU A 211 9.12 -7.71 -29.03
N LYS A 212 9.53 -7.63 -27.76
CA LYS A 212 8.77 -6.88 -26.76
C LYS A 212 8.78 -5.39 -27.11
N LEU A 213 7.65 -4.72 -26.95
CA LEU A 213 7.61 -3.27 -26.99
C LEU A 213 8.22 -2.75 -25.69
N VAL A 214 9.33 -2.02 -25.79
CA VAL A 214 10.03 -1.44 -24.63
C VAL A 214 9.68 0.04 -24.54
N HIS A 215 9.17 0.43 -23.37
CA HIS A 215 8.88 1.81 -23.02
C HIS A 215 10.09 2.44 -22.34
N VAL A 216 10.68 3.42 -23.01
CA VAL A 216 11.83 4.15 -22.50
C VAL A 216 11.36 5.50 -22.01
N VAL A 217 11.31 5.70 -20.69
CA VAL A 217 11.09 7.02 -20.09
C VAL A 217 12.40 7.80 -20.19
N GLU A 218 12.44 8.82 -21.04
CA GLU A 218 13.61 9.68 -21.25
C GLU A 218 13.61 10.88 -20.28
N LYS A 219 12.42 11.35 -19.91
CA LYS A 219 12.25 12.49 -19.01
C LYS A 219 11.02 12.31 -18.13
N LEU A 220 11.22 12.43 -16.83
CA LEU A 220 10.15 12.43 -15.82
C LEU A 220 10.13 13.79 -15.10
N GLN A 221 8.94 14.38 -14.98
CA GLN A 221 8.73 15.60 -14.21
C GLN A 221 7.57 15.41 -13.26
N CYS A 222 7.79 15.70 -11.98
CA CYS A 222 6.77 15.62 -10.95
C CYS A 222 6.60 16.99 -10.29
N LYS A 223 5.36 17.41 -10.04
CA LYS A 223 5.07 18.61 -9.25
C LYS A 223 3.83 18.43 -8.37
N PRO A 224 3.72 19.14 -7.24
CA PRO A 224 2.50 19.15 -6.44
C PRO A 224 1.28 19.58 -7.27
N HIS A 225 0.13 18.97 -6.99
CA HIS A 225 -1.15 19.32 -7.61
C HIS A 225 -2.27 19.32 -6.55
N GLY A 226 -2.96 20.44 -6.39
CA GLY A 226 -4.04 20.57 -5.40
C GLY A 226 -3.60 20.23 -3.97
N VAL A 227 -4.54 19.71 -3.18
CA VAL A 227 -4.30 19.27 -1.79
C VAL A 227 -3.97 17.78 -1.81
N GLY A 228 -2.69 17.44 -1.64
CA GLY A 228 -2.29 16.02 -1.56
C GLY A 228 -2.35 15.27 -2.89
N GLY A 229 -2.37 15.95 -4.04
CA GLY A 229 -2.18 15.37 -5.37
C GLY A 229 -0.76 15.57 -5.92
N VAL A 230 -0.41 14.81 -6.95
CA VAL A 230 0.84 14.93 -7.72
C VAL A 230 0.49 14.93 -9.19
N MET A 231 1.06 15.87 -9.94
CA MET A 231 1.04 15.83 -11.40
C MET A 231 2.38 15.27 -11.88
N ILE A 232 2.31 14.22 -12.69
CA ILE A 232 3.47 13.51 -13.23
C ILE A 232 3.42 13.60 -14.74
N ARG A 233 4.53 13.98 -15.37
CA ARG A 233 4.68 13.98 -16.82
C ARG A 233 5.85 13.07 -17.19
N ALA A 234 5.55 12.05 -17.98
CA ALA A 234 6.52 11.14 -18.55
C ALA A 234 6.64 11.41 -20.06
N ILE A 235 7.87 11.57 -20.54
CA ILE A 235 8.16 11.74 -21.96
C ILE A 235 9.19 10.68 -22.33
N GLY A 236 9.02 10.05 -23.48
CA GLY A 236 9.87 8.96 -23.86
C GLY A 236 9.63 8.43 -25.26
N SER A 237 10.16 7.24 -25.49
CA SER A 237 10.11 6.55 -26.77
C SER A 237 9.60 5.13 -26.61
N PHE A 238 8.89 4.67 -27.62
CA PHE A 238 8.63 3.25 -27.82
C PHE A 238 9.69 2.70 -28.76
N ILE A 239 10.33 1.62 -28.32
CA ILE A 239 11.27 0.90 -29.16
C ILE A 239 10.87 -0.57 -29.21
N VAL A 240 11.28 -1.25 -30.26
CA VAL A 240 11.07 -2.69 -30.38
C VAL A 240 12.37 -3.42 -29.99
N GLY A 241 12.28 -4.39 -29.08
CA GLY A 241 13.42 -5.23 -28.71
C GLY A 241 13.24 -6.02 -27.42
N ASN A 242 14.12 -6.99 -27.17
CA ASN A 242 14.00 -7.93 -26.05
C ASN A 242 14.84 -7.56 -24.81
N GLN A 243 15.32 -6.32 -24.74
CA GLN A 243 16.20 -5.87 -23.66
C GLN A 243 15.54 -4.74 -22.86
N PHE A 244 15.47 -4.91 -21.54
CA PHE A 244 15.03 -3.88 -20.62
C PHE A 244 15.99 -2.68 -20.69
N LEU A 245 15.46 -1.50 -21.01
CA LEU A 245 16.21 -0.26 -20.98
C LEU A 245 15.84 0.53 -19.74
N ILE A 246 16.74 0.55 -18.76
CA ILE A 246 16.69 1.53 -17.69
C ILE A 246 17.38 2.78 -18.24
N CYS A 247 16.60 3.73 -18.75
CA CYS A 247 17.14 5.03 -19.16
C CYS A 247 17.01 6.03 -18.01
N GLY A 248 18.15 6.41 -17.45
CA GLY A 248 18.30 7.51 -16.51
C GLY A 248 19.75 7.58 -16.01
N ASP A 249 20.18 8.76 -15.55
CA ASP A 249 21.46 8.95 -14.84
C ASP A 249 21.38 8.41 -13.39
N GLY A 250 20.74 7.25 -13.19
CA GLY A 250 20.51 6.65 -11.88
C GLY A 250 21.81 6.16 -11.22
N VAL A 251 21.84 6.22 -9.89
CA VAL A 251 22.94 5.76 -9.02
C VAL A 251 23.49 4.42 -9.49
N GLN A 252 24.75 4.41 -9.91
CA GLN A 252 25.46 3.21 -10.32
C GLN A 252 25.78 2.38 -9.08
N ALA A 253 25.18 1.18 -8.96
CA ALA A 253 25.62 0.23 -7.95
C ALA A 253 27.03 -0.26 -8.31
N GLU A 254 27.94 -0.26 -7.34
CA GLU A 254 29.33 -0.65 -7.52
C GLU A 254 29.42 -2.06 -8.15
N GLY A 255 30.11 -2.18 -9.29
CA GLY A 255 30.32 -3.44 -9.99
C GLY A 255 29.45 -3.70 -11.23
N LEU A 256 28.49 -2.83 -11.55
CA LEU A 256 27.73 -2.90 -12.81
C LEU A 256 28.38 -2.05 -13.93
N PRO A 257 28.44 -2.55 -15.19
CA PRO A 257 28.99 -1.80 -16.32
C PRO A 257 28.24 -0.50 -16.56
N SER A 258 28.94 0.53 -17.05
CA SER A 258 28.34 1.84 -17.31
C SER A 258 27.34 1.75 -18.47
N PHE A 259 26.20 2.44 -18.35
CA PHE A 259 25.14 2.44 -19.37
C PHE A 259 25.63 2.90 -20.76
N LYS A 260 26.71 3.67 -20.82
CA LYS A 260 27.31 4.15 -22.09
C LYS A 260 28.06 3.05 -22.85
N ASP A 261 28.38 1.94 -22.18
CA ASP A 261 29.14 0.82 -22.74
C ASP A 261 28.21 -0.29 -23.30
N LEU A 262 26.91 -0.20 -23.03
CA LEU A 262 25.87 -1.00 -23.67
C LEU A 262 25.58 -0.41 -25.05
N GLY A 263 26.30 -0.87 -26.06
CA GLY A 263 26.14 -0.43 -27.46
C GLY A 263 24.75 -0.77 -28.01
N PHE A 264 23.76 0.11 -27.78
CA PHE A 264 22.44 0.02 -28.37
C PHE A 264 22.16 1.20 -29.29
N ASP A 265 21.93 0.88 -30.56
CA ASP A 265 21.45 1.84 -31.55
C ASP A 265 19.95 2.10 -31.35
N LEU A 266 19.63 2.93 -30.34
CA LEU A 266 18.27 3.36 -30.01
C LEU A 266 17.60 4.13 -31.16
N GLY A 267 18.38 4.65 -32.11
CA GLY A 267 17.88 5.40 -33.26
C GLY A 267 17.14 4.50 -34.26
N THR A 268 17.70 3.33 -34.57
CA THR A 268 17.16 2.42 -35.60
C THR A 268 15.98 1.57 -35.15
N ARG A 269 15.79 1.41 -33.83
CA ARG A 269 14.69 0.61 -33.24
C ARG A 269 13.52 1.43 -32.70
N ARG A 270 13.57 2.76 -32.84
CA ARG A 270 12.52 3.67 -32.38
C ARG A 270 11.30 3.57 -33.30
N VAL A 271 10.15 3.28 -32.72
CA VAL A 271 8.88 3.13 -33.43
C VAL A 271 7.94 4.33 -33.19
N GLY A 272 8.16 5.06 -32.10
CA GLY A 272 7.46 6.31 -31.85
C GLY A 272 7.93 7.02 -30.58
N ARG A 273 7.36 8.19 -30.34
CA ARG A 273 7.53 8.98 -29.12
C ARG A 273 6.19 9.11 -28.41
N PHE A 274 6.27 9.19 -27.08
CA PHE A 274 5.11 9.47 -26.26
C PHE A 274 5.35 10.63 -25.32
N GLN A 275 4.26 11.33 -25.04
CA GLN A 275 4.14 12.25 -23.94
C GLN A 275 2.88 11.87 -23.17
N GLU A 276 3.06 11.57 -21.89
CA GLU A 276 1.99 11.14 -21.01
C GLU A 276 1.96 11.99 -19.74
N GLN A 277 0.76 12.34 -19.30
CA GLN A 277 0.55 13.12 -18.08
C GLN A 277 -0.49 12.44 -17.20
N PHE A 278 -0.13 12.28 -15.93
CA PHE A 278 -1.01 11.78 -14.88
C PHE A 278 -1.28 12.89 -13.86
N VAL A 279 -2.53 13.00 -13.44
CA VAL A 279 -2.92 13.68 -12.21
C VAL A 279 -3.32 12.59 -11.24
N VAL A 280 -2.52 12.43 -10.20
CA VAL A 280 -2.71 11.42 -9.15
C VAL A 280 -3.22 12.12 -7.91
N GLU A 281 -4.32 11.65 -7.35
CA GLU A 281 -4.96 12.23 -6.16
C GLU A 281 -5.03 11.20 -5.03
N SER A 282 -5.10 11.69 -3.80
CA SER A 282 -5.37 10.85 -2.63
C SER A 282 -6.83 10.43 -2.61
N GLY A 283 -7.09 9.14 -2.41
CA GLY A 283 -8.42 8.62 -2.15
C GLY A 283 -8.88 8.89 -0.72
N ASP A 284 -10.10 8.42 -0.42
CA ASP A 284 -10.72 8.55 0.90
C ASP A 284 -10.02 7.71 1.99
N LEU A 285 -9.24 6.71 1.57
CA LEU A 285 -8.45 5.86 2.46
C LEU A 285 -7.00 6.34 2.48
N ILE A 286 -6.42 6.35 3.68
CA ILE A 286 -5.03 6.70 3.94
C ILE A 286 -4.10 5.86 3.06
N GLY A 287 -3.12 6.51 2.41
CA GLY A 287 -2.11 5.84 1.59
C GLY A 287 -2.62 5.30 0.25
N ARG A 288 -3.91 5.45 -0.07
CA ARG A 288 -4.46 5.03 -1.35
C ARG A 288 -4.47 6.20 -2.33
N TYR A 289 -3.95 5.96 -3.53
CA TYR A 289 -3.94 6.93 -4.62
C TYR A 289 -4.72 6.38 -5.81
N PHE A 290 -5.27 7.29 -6.60
CA PHE A 290 -5.92 6.97 -7.86
C PHE A 290 -5.53 7.99 -8.94
N ILE A 291 -5.64 7.59 -10.20
CA ILE A 291 -5.38 8.43 -11.37
C ILE A 291 -6.67 9.18 -11.67
N ALA A 292 -6.74 10.45 -11.26
CA ALA A 292 -7.88 11.33 -11.53
C ALA A 292 -7.93 11.72 -13.01
N LYS A 293 -6.77 11.98 -13.62
CA LYS A 293 -6.66 12.32 -15.04
C LYS A 293 -5.44 11.67 -15.67
N GLN A 294 -5.60 11.13 -16.88
CA GLN A 294 -4.52 10.64 -17.71
C GLN A 294 -4.66 11.23 -19.12
N GLU A 295 -3.58 11.80 -19.65
CA GLU A 295 -3.52 12.28 -21.03
C GLU A 295 -2.34 11.62 -21.74
N LEU A 296 -2.61 10.90 -22.83
CA LEU A 296 -1.59 10.24 -23.63
C LEU A 296 -1.54 10.81 -25.04
N TYR A 297 -0.36 11.22 -25.46
CA TYR A 297 -0.05 11.66 -26.81
C TYR A 297 1.04 10.76 -27.38
N ILE A 298 0.77 10.16 -28.54
CA ILE A 298 1.72 9.33 -29.28
C ILE A 298 1.98 9.99 -30.64
N THR A 299 3.25 10.11 -31.01
CA THR A 299 3.69 10.63 -32.31
C THR A 299 4.66 9.64 -32.93
N ASN A 300 4.51 9.35 -34.22
CA ASN A 300 5.48 8.56 -34.99
C ASN A 300 6.74 9.38 -35.28
#